data_AF-A0A9Q5SDC7-F1
#
_entry.id   AF-A0A9Q5SDC7-F1
#
_cell.length_a   1.000
_cell.length_b   1.000
_cell.length_c   1.000
_cell.angle_alpha   90.00
_cell.angle_beta   90.00
_cell.angle_gamma   90.00
#
_symmetry.space_group_name_H-M   'P 1'
#
loop_
_entity.id
_entity.type
_entity.pdbx_description
1 polymer ?
#
loop_
_entity_poly.entity_id
_entity_poly.type
_entity_poly.pdbx_seq_one_letter_code
_entity_poly.pdbx_strand_id
1 'polypeptide(L)' 'MKGIYSFVAKKNNEPKGCDSCLLSSEYEANEKANSLLEIFIDVNIIEIFKYENDKFTLLGSVKKYEYTHL' A
#
# COMPACT_ATOMS: atom_id res chain seq x y z
N MET A 1 16.50 -5.58 10.94
CA MET A 1 15.60 -5.00 11.96
C MET A 1 14.29 -4.64 11.24
N LYS A 2 13.13 -4.93 11.81
CA LYS A 2 11.85 -4.60 11.15
C LYS A 2 11.55 -3.10 11.26
N GLY A 3 11.03 -2.52 10.18
CA GLY A 3 10.53 -1.14 10.14
C GLY A 3 8.99 -1.12 10.20
N ILE A 4 8.42 0.03 10.56
CA ILE A 4 6.97 0.25 10.50
C ILE A 4 6.62 0.69 9.09
N TYR A 5 5.75 -0.08 8.44
CA TYR A 5 5.18 0.23 7.15
C TYR A 5 3.68 0.47 7.32
N SER A 6 3.18 1.50 6.65
CA SER A 6 1.77 1.86 6.64
C SER A 6 1.24 1.88 5.21
N PHE A 7 0.01 1.44 5.05
CA PHE A 7 -0.64 1.30 3.75
C PHE A 7 -1.90 2.15 3.75
N VAL A 8 -2.08 2.96 2.71
CA VAL A 8 -3.31 3.75 2.53
C VAL A 8 -4.00 3.24 1.27
N ALA A 9 -5.19 2.69 1.47
CA ALA A 9 -6.02 2.16 0.41
C ALA A 9 -6.90 3.27 -0.16
N LYS A 10 -6.87 3.46 -1.48
CA LYS A 10 -7.57 4.53 -2.19
C LYS A 10 -8.40 4.04 -3.37
N LYS A 11 -9.52 4.73 -3.61
CA LYS A 11 -10.28 4.70 -4.86
C LYS A 11 -10.18 6.05 -5.52
N ASN A 12 -9.54 6.14 -6.69
CA ASN A 12 -9.43 7.40 -7.45
C ASN A 12 -8.94 8.59 -6.58
N ASN A 13 -7.88 8.37 -5.81
CA ASN A 13 -7.28 9.30 -4.85
C ASN A 13 -8.07 9.57 -3.55
N GLU A 14 -9.28 9.04 -3.39
CA GLU A 14 -10.01 9.10 -2.12
C GLU A 14 -9.59 7.97 -1.18
N PRO A 15 -9.15 8.26 0.06
CA PRO A 15 -8.87 7.24 1.06
C PRO A 15 -10.13 6.44 1.43
N LYS A 16 -10.00 5.11 1.45
CA LYS A 16 -11.06 4.17 1.87
C LYS A 16 -10.67 3.33 3.08
N GLY A 17 -9.37 3.22 3.38
CA GLY A 17 -8.88 2.50 4.55
C GLY A 17 -7.37 2.58 4.71
N CYS A 18 -6.88 2.05 5.83
CA CYS A 18 -5.45 1.94 6.10
C CYS A 18 -5.13 0.67 6.90
N ASP A 19 -3.89 0.18 6.75
CA ASP A 19 -3.31 -0.90 7.54
C ASP A 19 -1.87 -0.51 7.92
N SER A 20 -1.29 -1.12 8.95
CA SER A 20 0.12 -0.90 9.34
C SER A 20 0.71 -2.14 9.96
N CYS A 21 1.96 -2.47 9.61
CA CYS A 21 2.65 -3.63 10.15
C CYS A 21 4.17 -3.48 10.19
N LEU A 22 4.81 -4.34 10.98
CA LEU A 22 6.25 -4.44 11.07
C LEU A 22 6.78 -5.41 9.99
N LEU A 23 7.52 -4.87 9.02
CA LEU A 23 8.08 -5.63 7.90
C LEU A 23 9.61 -5.48 7.83
N SER A 24 10.26 -6.48 7.25
CA SER A 24 11.72 -6.54 7.20
C SER A 24 12.30 -5.82 5.98
N SER A 25 11.49 -5.58 4.94
CA SER A 25 11.94 -5.01 3.67
C SER A 25 10.83 -4.31 2.88
N GLU A 26 11.23 -3.51 1.89
CA GLU A 26 10.30 -2.93 0.92
C GLU A 26 9.67 -3.97 -0.02
N TYR A 27 10.35 -5.11 -0.23
CA TYR A 27 9.79 -6.24 -0.98
C TYR A 27 8.56 -6.81 -0.26
N GLU A 28 8.67 -7.13 1.04
CA GLU A 28 7.54 -7.59 1.85
C GLU A 28 6.41 -6.55 1.87
N ALA A 29 6.75 -5.26 1.90
CA ALA A 29 5.74 -4.19 1.85
C ALA A 29 5.00 -4.17 0.51
N ASN A 30 5.68 -4.40 -0.61
CA ASN A 30 5.04 -4.51 -1.91
C ASN A 30 4.14 -5.76 -2.01
N GLU A 31 4.57 -6.91 -1.49
CA GLU A 31 3.72 -8.11 -1.45
C GLU A 31 2.45 -7.86 -0.62
N LYS A 32 2.60 -7.26 0.57
CA LYS A 32 1.46 -6.89 1.42
C LYS A 32 0.52 -5.90 0.73
N ALA A 33 1.05 -4.89 0.03
CA ALA A 33 0.24 -3.93 -0.71
C ALA A 33 -0.56 -4.60 -1.85
N ASN A 34 0.03 -5.55 -2.57
CA ASN A 34 -0.69 -6.35 -3.56
C ASN A 34 -1.83 -7.17 -2.92
N SER A 35 -1.57 -7.84 -1.79
CA SER A 35 -2.64 -8.56 -1.07
C SER A 35 -3.76 -7.64 -0.59
N LEU A 36 -3.42 -6.44 -0.09
CA LEU A 36 -4.43 -5.46 0.34
C LEU A 36 -5.31 -4.98 -0.82
N LEU A 37 -4.74 -4.85 -2.02
CA LEU A 37 -5.49 -4.47 -3.22
C LEU A 37 -6.56 -5.51 -3.60
N GLU A 38 -6.32 -6.79 -3.29
CA GLU A 38 -7.30 -7.87 -3.50
C GLU A 38 -8.36 -7.93 -2.38
N ILE A 39 -8.00 -7.53 -1.15
CA ILE A 39 -8.90 -7.52 0.01
C ILE A 39 -9.89 -6.35 -0.04
N PHE A 40 -9.42 -5.16 -0.42
CA PHE A 40 -10.28 -3.99 -0.52
C PHE A 40 -11.07 -4.00 -1.84
N ILE A 41 -12.34 -4.43 -1.77
CA ILE A 41 -13.22 -4.64 -2.93
C ILE A 41 -13.38 -3.38 -3.81
N ASP A 42 -13.38 -2.18 -3.22
CA ASP A 42 -13.54 -0.90 -3.94
C ASP A 42 -12.30 -0.01 -3.84
N VAL A 43 -11.12 -0.58 -4.08
CA VAL A 43 -9.84 0.14 -4.08
C VAL A 43 -9.06 -0.19 -5.35
N ASN A 44 -8.38 0.81 -5.91
CA ASN A 44 -7.54 0.65 -7.09
C ASN A 44 -6.09 1.10 -6.88
N ILE A 45 -5.77 1.69 -5.72
CA ILE A 45 -4.42 2.13 -5.37
C ILE A 45 -4.15 1.80 -3.91
N ILE A 46 -3.00 1.18 -3.61
CA ILE A 46 -2.43 1.11 -2.26
C ILE A 46 -1.15 1.93 -2.25
N GLU A 47 -1.12 3.02 -1.49
CA GLU A 47 0.11 3.76 -1.22
C GLU A 47 0.86 3.13 -0.04
N ILE A 48 2.19 3.06 -0.16
CA ILE A 48 3.08 2.46 0.83
C ILE A 48 3.90 3.57 1.46
N PHE A 49 3.83 3.67 2.77
CA PHE A 49 4.61 4.59 3.59
C PHE A 49 5.53 3.80 4.52
N LYS A 50 6.68 4.37 4.83
CA LYS A 50 7.60 3.86 5.84
C LYS A 50 7.84 4.93 6.89
N TYR A 51 7.78 4.53 8.16
CA TYR A 51 8.12 5.41 9.27
C TYR A 51 9.63 5.40 9.50
N GLU A 52 10.29 6.52 9.24
CA GLU A 52 11.71 6.73 9.48
C GLU A 52 11.96 8.19 9.86
N ASN A 53 12.90 8.43 10.77
CA ASN A 53 13.25 9.78 11.25
C ASN A 53 12.02 10.59 11.72
N ASP A 54 11.18 9.95 12.54
CA ASP A 54 9.96 10.51 13.13
C ASP A 54 8.90 11.03 12.14
N LYS A 55 8.89 10.48 10.93
CA LYS A 55 7.89 10.80 9.91
C LYS A 55 7.57 9.62 9.00
N PHE A 56 6.36 9.64 8.44
CA PHE A 56 5.98 8.74 7.36
C PHE A 56 6.43 9.31 6.01
N THR A 57 7.23 8.55 5.28
CA THR A 57 7.68 8.90 3.92
C THR A 57 7.01 7.97 2.92
N LEU A 58 6.43 8.53 1.85
CA LEU A 58 5.86 7.76 0.75
C LEU A 58 6.99 7.06 0.00
N LEU A 59 6.94 5.74 -0.08
CA LEU A 59 7.89 4.92 -0.84
C LEU A 59 7.40 4.66 -2.26
N GLY A 60 6.10 4.48 -2.44
CA GLY A 60 5.53 4.15 -3.73
C GLY A 60 4.05 3.76 -3.63
N SER A 61 3.52 3.23 -4.73
CA SER A 61 2.13 2.79 -4.80
C SER A 61 2.00 1.55 -5.69
N VAL A 62 1.14 0.63 -5.27
CA VAL A 62 0.64 -0.46 -6.12
C VAL A 62 -0.70 -0.04 -6.70
N LYS A 63 -0.92 -0.27 -7.99
CA LYS A 63 -2.17 0.07 -8.68
C LYS A 63 -2.78 -1.18 -9.28
N LYS A 64 -4.11 -1.27 -9.25
CA LYS A 64 -4.85 -2.31 -9.98
C LYS A 64 -4.72 -2.01 -11.48
N TYR A 65 -4.11 -2.92 -12.23
CA TYR A 65 -4.16 -2.87 -13.67
C TYR A 65 -5.58 -3.21 -14.09
N GLU A 66 -6.31 -2.23 -14.63
CA GLU A 66 -7.54 -2.50 -15.34
C GLU A 66 -7.15 -3.20 -16.64
N TYR A 67 -7.34 -4.52 -16.71
CA TYR A 67 -7.31 -5.22 -18.00
C TYR A 67 -8.50 -4.69 -18.82
N THR A 68 -8.25 -3.71 -19.67
CA THR A 68 -9.15 -3.39 -20.77
C THR A 68 -9.13 -4.55 -21.75
N HIS A 69 -10.17 -5.39 -21.73
CA HIS A 69 -10.49 -6.26 -22.85
C HIS A 69 -10.78 -5.35 -24.05
N LEU A 70 -9.80 -5.23 -24.96
CA LEU A 70 -9.98 -4.74 -26.32
C LEU A 70 -10.64 -5.81 -27.18
#